data_AF-A0A842JK79-F1
#
_entry.id   AF-A0A842JK79-F1
#
_cell.length_a   1.000
_cell.length_b   1.000
_cell.length_c   1.000
_cell.angle_alpha   90.00
_cell.angle_beta   90.00
_cell.angle_gamma   90.00
#
_symmetry.space_group_name_H-M   'P 1'
#
loop_
_entity.id
_entity.type
_entity.pdbx_description
1 polymer ?
#
loop_
_entity_poly.entity_id
_entity_poly.type
_entity_poly.pdbx_seq_one_letter_code
_entity_poly.pdbx_strand_id
1 'polypeptide(L)'
;MDYQGLKESIDQAPLASRAALERLLLYVSTGPNVSPDYQPYLEGASSYQDFFNAIYADDGKKSTSVWAEWASLKRKSWLNRFEPDILLENLRLKSDGLPVQFGTGLFLAPTGSRDNIANFYVFKQGAFNAEAAEFVTSIGGTFVCAGYEFAGIYGVYKYRGSVIFEEWEADREPVPVEKG
;
A
#
# COMPACT_ATOMS: atom_id res chain seq x y z
N MET A 1 -18.57 -21.15 6.60
CA MET A 1 -19.26 -21.14 5.28
C MET A 1 -18.54 -22.08 4.31
N ASP A 2 -19.13 -22.43 3.16
CA ASP A 2 -18.45 -23.17 2.07
C ASP A 2 -18.20 -22.29 0.84
N TYR A 3 -17.55 -22.82 -0.19
CA TYR A 3 -17.20 -22.06 -1.40
C TYR A 3 -18.44 -21.50 -2.12
N GLN A 4 -19.50 -22.31 -2.24
CA GLN A 4 -20.74 -21.90 -2.89
C GLN A 4 -21.43 -20.77 -2.10
N GLY A 5 -21.49 -20.88 -0.77
CA GLY A 5 -21.98 -19.82 0.09
C GLY A 5 -21.18 -18.53 -0.01
N LEU A 6 -19.85 -18.60 -0.17
CA LEU A 6 -19.03 -17.41 -0.40
C LEU A 6 -19.41 -16.71 -1.70
N LYS A 7 -19.57 -17.48 -2.78
CA LYS A 7 -19.98 -16.94 -4.09
C LYS A 7 -21.35 -16.30 -4.03
N GLU A 8 -22.34 -16.98 -3.44
CA GLU A 8 -23.69 -16.44 -3.26
C GLU A 8 -23.70 -15.17 -2.40
N SER A 9 -22.87 -15.12 -1.36
CA SER A 9 -22.69 -13.93 -0.54
C SER A 9 -22.14 -12.75 -1.35
N ILE A 10 -21.19 -12.99 -2.26
CA ILE A 10 -20.65 -11.97 -3.19
C ILE A 10 -21.70 -11.55 -4.22
N ASP A 11 -22.51 -12.47 -4.75
CA ASP A 11 -23.56 -12.17 -5.73
C ASP A 11 -24.65 -11.26 -5.15
N GLN A 12 -24.83 -11.24 -3.83
CA GLN A 12 -25.72 -10.33 -3.11
C GLN A 12 -25.08 -8.97 -2.80
N ALA A 13 -23.78 -8.79 -3.04
CA ALA A 13 -23.10 -7.54 -2.76
C ALA A 13 -23.55 -6.41 -3.70
N PRO A 14 -23.39 -5.13 -3.27
CA PRO A 14 -23.66 -3.97 -4.12
C PRO A 14 -22.90 -4.04 -5.44
N LEU A 15 -23.60 -3.70 -6.54
CA LEU A 15 -23.05 -3.73 -7.90
C LEU A 15 -21.71 -3.00 -8.02
N ALA A 16 -21.57 -1.84 -7.35
CA ALA A 16 -20.35 -1.04 -7.36
C ALA A 16 -19.11 -1.77 -6.80
N SER A 17 -19.29 -2.80 -5.96
CA SER A 17 -18.20 -3.58 -5.38
C SER A 17 -18.02 -4.96 -6.02
N ARG A 18 -18.95 -5.39 -6.88
CA ARG A 18 -19.01 -6.79 -7.34
C ARG A 18 -17.79 -7.19 -8.15
N ALA A 19 -17.35 -6.37 -9.10
CA ALA A 19 -16.16 -6.66 -9.91
C ALA A 19 -14.88 -6.83 -9.06
N ALA A 20 -14.72 -6.02 -8.00
CA ALA A 20 -13.59 -6.15 -7.08
C ALA A 20 -13.71 -7.43 -6.22
N LEU A 21 -14.92 -7.79 -5.79
CA LEU A 21 -15.17 -9.02 -5.04
C LEU A 21 -14.98 -10.28 -5.89
N GLU A 22 -15.35 -10.26 -7.16
CA GLU A 22 -15.08 -11.34 -8.11
C GLU A 22 -13.58 -11.53 -8.32
N ARG A 23 -12.81 -10.43 -8.43
CA ARG A 23 -11.34 -10.49 -8.48
C ARG A 23 -10.74 -11.06 -7.20
N LEU A 24 -11.22 -10.61 -6.03
CA LEU A 24 -10.82 -11.16 -4.74
C LEU A 24 -11.11 -12.66 -4.65
N LEU A 25 -12.24 -13.12 -5.18
CA LEU A 25 -12.58 -14.53 -5.26
C LEU A 25 -11.55 -15.30 -6.09
N LEU A 26 -11.07 -14.75 -7.23
CA LEU A 26 -10.02 -15.38 -8.03
C LEU A 26 -8.71 -15.56 -7.26
N TYR A 27 -8.32 -14.60 -6.41
CA TYR A 27 -7.08 -14.70 -5.61
C TYR A 27 -7.14 -15.77 -4.52
N VAL A 28 -8.33 -16.12 -4.06
CA VAL A 28 -8.50 -17.10 -2.97
C VAL A 28 -8.96 -18.47 -3.46
N SER A 29 -9.19 -18.66 -4.76
CA SER A 29 -9.79 -19.89 -5.30
C SER A 29 -8.78 -20.79 -6.01
N THR A 30 -8.99 -22.11 -5.90
CA THR A 30 -8.32 -23.14 -6.69
C THR A 30 -9.40 -24.02 -7.33
N GLY A 31 -9.75 -23.74 -8.59
CA GLY A 31 -10.85 -24.42 -9.26
C GLY A 31 -12.20 -24.13 -8.58
N PRO A 32 -13.03 -25.15 -8.26
CA PRO A 32 -14.33 -24.95 -7.61
C PRO A 32 -14.25 -24.82 -6.08
N ASN A 33 -13.07 -24.58 -5.51
CA ASN A 33 -12.84 -24.51 -4.06
C ASN A 33 -12.03 -23.26 -3.67
N VAL A 34 -12.04 -22.93 -2.39
CA VAL A 34 -11.05 -22.01 -1.80
C VAL A 34 -9.71 -22.73 -1.67
N SER A 35 -8.62 -22.03 -1.97
CA SER A 35 -7.26 -22.53 -1.81
C SER A 35 -7.01 -22.93 -0.35
N PRO A 36 -6.24 -24.01 -0.07
CA PRO A 36 -5.94 -24.45 1.30
C PRO A 36 -5.42 -23.33 2.22
N ASP A 37 -4.67 -22.38 1.66
CA ASP A 37 -4.10 -21.25 2.39
C ASP A 37 -5.14 -20.27 2.95
N TYR A 38 -6.38 -20.32 2.44
CA TYR A 38 -7.48 -19.46 2.87
C TYR A 38 -8.67 -20.24 3.47
N GLN A 39 -8.66 -21.57 3.37
CA GLN A 39 -9.72 -22.43 3.89
C GLN A 39 -10.02 -22.18 5.39
N PRO A 40 -9.03 -21.99 6.29
CA PRO A 40 -9.30 -21.74 7.70
C PRO A 40 -10.14 -20.48 7.96
N TYR A 41 -9.98 -19.43 7.14
CA TYR A 41 -10.78 -18.21 7.29
C TYR A 41 -12.22 -18.39 6.81
N LEU A 42 -12.46 -19.35 5.91
CA LEU A 42 -13.79 -19.65 5.37
C LEU A 42 -14.65 -20.42 6.37
N GLU A 43 -14.05 -21.34 7.12
CA GLU A 43 -14.74 -22.22 8.08
C GLU A 43 -15.51 -21.40 9.13
N GLY A 44 -14.91 -20.34 9.65
CA GLY A 44 -15.51 -19.44 10.64
C GLY A 44 -16.35 -18.29 10.08
N ALA A 45 -16.36 -18.09 8.76
CA ALA A 45 -17.07 -16.96 8.15
C ALA A 45 -18.56 -17.25 7.93
N SER A 46 -19.39 -16.23 8.15
CA SER A 46 -20.83 -16.25 7.83
C SER A 46 -21.16 -15.43 6.57
N SER A 47 -20.21 -14.65 6.08
CA SER A 47 -20.37 -13.77 4.92
C SER A 47 -19.02 -13.54 4.22
N TYR A 48 -19.05 -13.00 2.99
CA TYR A 48 -17.82 -12.58 2.31
C TYR A 48 -17.06 -11.51 3.09
N GLN A 49 -17.77 -10.63 3.81
CA GLN A 49 -17.14 -9.61 4.65
C GLN A 49 -16.35 -10.25 5.79
N ASP A 50 -16.92 -11.24 6.49
CA ASP A 50 -16.24 -11.93 7.58
C ASP A 50 -15.00 -12.64 7.07
N PHE A 51 -15.12 -13.32 5.93
CA PHE A 51 -14.02 -14.03 5.28
C PHE A 51 -12.86 -13.11 4.92
N PHE A 52 -13.09 -12.04 4.15
CA PHE A 52 -12.00 -11.13 3.75
C PHE A 52 -11.48 -10.26 4.91
N ASN A 53 -12.32 -9.92 5.90
CA ASN A 53 -11.84 -9.24 7.10
C ASN A 53 -10.93 -10.15 7.93
N ALA A 54 -11.21 -11.46 8.03
CA ALA A 54 -10.35 -12.41 8.73
C ALA A 54 -8.99 -12.54 8.02
N ILE A 55 -8.96 -12.62 6.69
CA ILE A 55 -7.71 -12.57 5.90
C ILE A 55 -6.95 -11.26 6.15
N TYR A 56 -7.64 -10.12 6.17
CA TYR A 56 -7.01 -8.82 6.41
C TYR A 56 -6.46 -8.66 7.83
N ALA A 57 -7.09 -9.29 8.82
CA ALA A 57 -6.64 -9.27 10.20
C ALA A 57 -5.37 -10.09 10.42
N ASP A 58 -5.08 -11.05 9.54
CA ASP A 58 -3.87 -11.87 9.60
C ASP A 58 -2.68 -11.14 8.94
N ASP A 59 -1.74 -10.68 9.77
CA ASP A 59 -0.52 -10.03 9.29
C ASP A 59 0.41 -11.00 8.52
N GLY A 60 0.26 -12.31 8.66
CA GLY A 60 0.90 -13.30 7.79
C GLY A 60 0.43 -13.24 6.33
N LYS A 61 -0.71 -12.58 6.07
CA LYS A 61 -1.25 -12.37 4.72
C LYS A 61 -1.03 -10.95 4.19
N LYS A 62 -0.39 -10.06 4.96
CA LYS A 62 -0.28 -8.63 4.60
C LYS A 62 0.44 -8.36 3.28
N SER A 63 1.28 -9.29 2.81
CA SER A 63 2.00 -9.18 1.52
C SER A 63 1.26 -9.82 0.34
N THR A 64 0.01 -10.26 0.50
CA THR A 64 -0.77 -10.91 -0.57
C THR A 64 -1.65 -9.93 -1.33
N SER A 65 -1.96 -10.24 -2.60
CA SER A 65 -2.87 -9.43 -3.43
C SER A 65 -4.30 -9.37 -2.88
N VAL A 66 -4.79 -10.46 -2.28
CA VAL A 66 -6.12 -10.46 -1.63
C VAL A 66 -6.18 -9.46 -0.48
N TRP A 67 -5.12 -9.35 0.30
CA TRP A 67 -5.03 -8.40 1.40
C TRP A 67 -5.00 -6.95 0.89
N ALA A 68 -4.20 -6.67 -0.14
CA ALA A 68 -4.09 -5.35 -0.76
C ALA A 68 -5.42 -4.88 -1.38
N GLU A 69 -6.04 -5.73 -2.19
CA GLU A 69 -7.30 -5.42 -2.87
C GLU A 69 -8.43 -5.20 -1.85
N TRP A 70 -8.48 -5.99 -0.77
CA TRP A 70 -9.46 -5.75 0.30
C TRP A 70 -9.20 -4.45 1.06
N ALA A 71 -7.93 -4.14 1.35
CA ALA A 71 -7.53 -2.90 2.01
C ALA A 71 -7.97 -1.67 1.17
N SER A 72 -7.78 -1.73 -0.14
CA SER A 72 -8.21 -0.71 -1.10
C SER A 72 -9.74 -0.59 -1.15
N LEU A 73 -10.43 -1.71 -1.43
CA LEU A 73 -11.90 -1.76 -1.57
C LEU A 73 -12.62 -1.24 -0.32
N LYS A 74 -12.14 -1.63 0.87
CA LYS A 74 -12.72 -1.23 2.15
C LYS A 74 -12.04 -0.03 2.78
N ARG A 75 -11.16 0.66 2.04
CA ARG A 75 -10.60 1.93 2.50
C ARG A 75 -9.94 1.77 3.88
N LYS A 76 -9.24 0.65 4.13
CA LYS A 76 -8.60 0.34 5.42
C LYS A 76 -7.31 1.13 5.55
N SER A 77 -7.02 1.61 6.77
CA SER A 77 -5.70 2.14 7.13
C SER A 77 -4.75 0.98 7.40
N TRP A 78 -3.56 1.01 6.79
CA TRP A 78 -2.69 -0.17 6.78
C TRP A 78 -1.19 0.11 6.91
N LEU A 79 -0.71 1.33 6.65
CA LEU A 79 0.72 1.66 6.69
C LEU A 79 1.38 1.34 8.05
N ASN A 80 0.64 1.53 9.15
CA ASN A 80 1.09 1.23 10.50
C ASN A 80 1.26 -0.27 10.82
N ARG A 81 1.04 -1.17 9.85
CA ARG A 81 1.30 -2.61 9.95
C ARG A 81 2.64 -3.02 9.33
N PHE A 82 3.37 -2.06 8.76
CA PHE A 82 4.69 -2.21 8.20
C PHE A 82 5.66 -1.31 8.95
N GLU A 83 6.92 -1.74 9.02
CA GLU A 83 7.98 -1.01 9.70
C GLU A 83 8.82 -0.28 8.65
N PRO A 84 8.76 1.06 8.57
CA PRO A 84 9.59 1.84 7.66
C PRO A 84 10.99 2.06 8.25
N ASP A 85 11.98 2.23 7.38
CA ASP A 85 13.33 2.64 7.79
C ASP A 85 13.36 4.12 8.20
N ILE A 86 12.54 4.93 7.52
CA ILE A 86 12.35 6.34 7.84
C ILE A 86 10.87 6.65 7.87
N LEU A 87 10.43 7.26 8.97
CA LEU A 87 9.09 7.81 9.13
C LEU A 87 9.17 9.27 9.57
N LEU A 88 8.62 10.16 8.75
CA LEU A 88 8.40 11.56 9.11
C LEU A 88 6.92 11.87 9.04
N GLU A 89 6.36 12.28 10.17
CA GLU A 89 4.93 12.55 10.29
C GLU A 89 4.64 14.05 10.28
N ASN A 90 3.44 14.40 9.81
CA ASN A 90 2.91 15.75 9.86
C ASN A 90 3.79 16.82 9.18
N LEU A 91 4.45 16.45 8.08
CA LEU A 91 5.23 17.39 7.27
C LEU A 91 4.29 18.44 6.67
N ARG A 92 4.53 19.71 7.03
CA ARG A 92 3.77 20.83 6.48
C ARG A 92 4.25 21.14 5.08
N LEU A 93 3.33 21.10 4.13
CA LEU A 93 3.60 21.36 2.72
C LEU A 93 3.34 22.83 2.39
N LYS A 94 4.18 23.39 1.53
CA LYS A 94 4.01 24.73 0.96
C LYS A 94 3.29 24.70 -0.40
N SER A 95 3.02 23.51 -0.92
CA SER A 95 2.48 23.22 -2.25
C SER A 95 1.70 21.90 -2.22
N ASP A 96 1.04 21.55 -3.33
CA ASP A 96 0.18 20.36 -3.48
C ASP A 96 0.91 18.99 -3.45
N GLY A 97 2.17 18.96 -3.01
CA GLY A 97 3.00 17.76 -2.99
C GLY A 97 4.28 17.93 -2.19
N LEU A 98 4.92 16.79 -1.87
CA LEU A 98 6.20 16.73 -1.19
C LEU A 98 7.34 17.04 -2.19
N PRO A 99 8.16 18.09 -1.95
CA PRO A 99 9.25 18.44 -2.85
C PRO A 99 10.36 17.39 -2.91
N VAL A 100 10.71 16.97 -4.12
CA VAL A 100 11.87 16.13 -4.43
C VAL A 100 12.80 16.90 -5.36
N GLN A 101 13.99 17.24 -4.88
CA GLN A 101 14.96 18.06 -5.60
C GLN A 101 16.08 17.21 -6.18
N PHE A 102 16.41 17.40 -7.46
CA PHE A 102 17.48 16.67 -8.15
C PHE A 102 18.22 17.64 -9.09
N GLY A 103 19.50 17.90 -8.81
CA GLY A 103 20.25 18.94 -9.54
C GLY A 103 19.52 20.28 -9.50
N THR A 104 19.16 20.83 -10.67
CA THR A 104 18.35 22.06 -10.80
C THR A 104 16.85 21.81 -10.96
N GLY A 105 16.43 20.54 -10.95
CA GLY A 105 15.04 20.10 -11.15
C GLY A 105 14.28 19.92 -9.84
N LEU A 106 12.95 20.03 -9.93
CA LEU A 106 12.01 19.79 -8.84
C LEU A 106 10.87 18.91 -9.35
N PHE A 107 10.58 17.86 -8.59
CA PHE A 107 9.37 17.05 -8.71
C PHE A 107 8.52 17.24 -7.45
N LEU A 108 7.20 17.35 -7.62
CA LEU A 108 6.26 17.37 -6.49
C LEU A 108 5.61 15.99 -6.37
N ALA A 109 6.06 15.20 -5.39
CA ALA A 109 5.48 13.89 -5.13
C ALA A 109 4.05 14.06 -4.58
N PRO A 110 3.02 13.54 -5.26
CA PRO A 110 1.64 13.72 -4.85
C PRO A 110 1.35 12.94 -3.56
N THR A 111 0.62 13.55 -2.63
CA THR A 111 0.30 12.93 -1.33
C THR A 111 -0.97 12.08 -1.39
N GLY A 112 -1.83 12.33 -2.37
CA GLY A 112 -3.18 11.76 -2.41
C GLY A 112 -4.15 12.38 -1.40
N SER A 113 -3.83 13.55 -0.83
CA SER A 113 -4.75 14.39 -0.04
C SER A 113 -4.76 15.83 -0.59
N ARG A 114 -5.84 16.58 -0.28
CA ARG A 114 -5.91 18.04 -0.49
C ARG A 114 -5.38 18.84 0.70
N ASP A 115 -5.00 18.15 1.77
CA ASP A 115 -4.44 18.79 2.96
C ASP A 115 -2.98 19.18 2.71
N ASN A 116 -2.57 20.30 3.31
CA ASN A 116 -1.17 20.75 3.28
C ASN A 116 -0.29 20.03 4.33
N ILE A 117 -0.64 18.79 4.65
CA ILE A 117 0.08 17.94 5.60
C ILE A 117 0.30 16.58 4.94
N ALA A 118 1.52 16.07 5.03
CA ALA A 118 1.83 14.73 4.56
C ALA A 118 2.69 13.95 5.56
N ASN A 119 2.55 12.64 5.49
CA ASN A 119 3.51 11.71 6.08
C ASN A 119 4.47 11.24 4.99
N PHE A 120 5.71 10.97 5.36
CA PHE A 120 6.73 10.44 4.46
C PHE A 120 7.30 9.15 5.05
N TYR A 121 7.28 8.11 4.22
CA TYR A 121 7.77 6.78 4.57
C TYR A 121 8.85 6.36 3.59
N VAL A 122 9.90 5.71 4.09
CA VAL A 122 10.90 5.02 3.27
C VAL A 122 10.94 3.57 3.72
N PHE A 123 10.84 2.65 2.76
CA PHE A 123 10.87 1.21 2.97
C PHE A 123 11.94 0.58 2.08
N LYS A 124 12.59 -0.49 2.55
CA LYS A 124 13.30 -1.43 1.68
C LYS A 124 12.37 -2.11 0.67
N GLN A 125 12.94 -2.62 -0.41
CA GLN A 125 12.23 -3.41 -1.42
C GLN A 125 11.42 -4.54 -0.76
N GLY A 126 10.12 -4.60 -1.06
CA GLY A 126 9.22 -5.63 -0.55
C GLY A 126 8.91 -5.54 0.96
N ALA A 127 9.36 -4.50 1.66
CA ALA A 127 9.08 -4.33 3.10
C ALA A 127 7.63 -3.83 3.37
N PHE A 128 6.90 -3.45 2.33
CA PHE A 128 5.46 -3.23 2.39
C PHE A 128 4.75 -3.83 1.17
N ASN A 129 3.42 -3.91 1.22
CA ASN A 129 2.62 -4.37 0.10
C ASN A 129 2.38 -3.23 -0.90
N ALA A 130 3.21 -3.16 -1.95
CA ALA A 130 3.12 -2.14 -2.99
C ALA A 130 1.78 -2.15 -3.76
N GLU A 131 1.09 -3.30 -3.85
CA GLU A 131 -0.24 -3.38 -4.48
C GLU A 131 -1.33 -2.65 -3.68
N ALA A 132 -1.09 -2.37 -2.40
CA ALA A 132 -2.02 -1.63 -1.54
C ALA A 132 -1.88 -0.10 -1.66
N ALA A 133 -0.88 0.39 -2.42
CA ALA A 133 -0.60 1.80 -2.67
C ALA A 133 -0.72 2.15 -4.16
N GLU A 134 -0.84 3.44 -4.50
CA GLU A 134 -0.85 3.88 -5.89
C GLU A 134 0.56 4.25 -6.33
N PHE A 135 1.10 3.53 -7.31
CA PHE A 135 2.39 3.88 -7.93
C PHE A 135 2.26 5.19 -8.71
N VAL A 136 3.26 6.06 -8.53
CA VAL A 136 3.32 7.38 -9.17
C VAL A 136 4.38 7.40 -10.27
N THR A 137 5.62 7.10 -9.91
CA THR A 137 6.80 7.15 -10.79
C THR A 137 7.98 6.46 -10.09
N SER A 138 9.12 6.32 -10.78
CA SER A 138 10.41 6.06 -10.15
C SER A 138 11.32 7.29 -10.22
N ILE A 139 12.30 7.37 -9.32
CA ILE A 139 13.37 8.36 -9.31
C ILE A 139 14.71 7.62 -9.28
N GLY A 140 15.65 8.02 -10.12
CA GLY A 140 17.01 7.47 -10.16
C GLY A 140 18.07 8.54 -9.97
N GLY A 141 19.17 8.19 -9.30
CA GLY A 141 20.32 9.06 -9.04
C GLY A 141 20.30 9.69 -7.66
N THR A 142 20.91 10.87 -7.51
CA THR A 142 20.98 11.60 -6.24
C THR A 142 19.91 12.69 -6.17
N PHE A 143 19.16 12.71 -5.07
CA PHE A 143 18.08 13.67 -4.86
C PHE A 143 17.85 13.95 -3.37
N VAL A 144 17.22 15.07 -3.06
CA VAL A 144 16.87 15.50 -1.70
C VAL A 144 15.36 15.51 -1.54
N CYS A 145 14.87 14.89 -0.47
CA CYS A 145 13.45 14.89 -0.11
C CYS A 145 13.32 14.91 1.42
N ALA A 146 12.39 15.71 1.94
CA ALA A 146 12.04 15.76 3.36
C ALA A 146 13.24 15.90 4.34
N GLY A 147 14.30 16.59 3.92
CA GLY A 147 15.51 16.82 4.74
C GLY A 147 16.53 15.68 4.70
N TYR A 148 16.37 14.71 3.80
CA TYR A 148 17.32 13.63 3.54
C TYR A 148 17.85 13.69 2.11
N GLU A 149 19.12 13.37 1.94
CA GLU A 149 19.75 13.09 0.66
C GLU A 149 19.72 11.58 0.40
N PHE A 150 19.19 11.21 -0.76
CA PHE A 150 19.05 9.84 -1.26
C PHE A 150 20.01 9.63 -2.43
N ALA A 151 20.47 8.40 -2.63
CA ALA A 151 21.20 8.00 -3.82
C ALA A 151 20.82 6.56 -4.23
N GLY A 152 20.36 6.39 -5.46
CA GLY A 152 19.95 5.11 -6.02
C GLY A 152 18.65 5.21 -6.82
N ILE A 153 17.92 4.11 -6.93
CA ILE A 153 16.64 3.98 -7.62
C ILE A 153 15.53 3.69 -6.59
N TYR A 154 14.52 4.55 -6.58
CA TYR A 154 13.38 4.44 -5.67
C TYR A 154 12.05 4.47 -6.45
N GLY A 155 11.15 3.55 -6.10
CA GLY A 155 9.75 3.62 -6.49
C GLY A 155 9.01 4.65 -5.62
N VAL A 156 8.17 5.49 -6.23
CA VAL A 156 7.36 6.49 -5.53
C VAL A 156 5.90 6.08 -5.57
N TYR A 157 5.30 5.99 -4.39
CA TYR A 157 3.90 5.66 -4.21
C TYR A 157 3.21 6.74 -3.40
N LYS A 158 1.89 6.85 -3.58
CA LYS A 158 1.04 7.68 -2.74
C LYS A 158 -0.05 6.86 -2.07
N TYR A 159 -0.38 7.25 -0.85
CA TYR A 159 -1.47 6.65 -0.10
C TYR A 159 -1.98 7.63 0.96
N ARG A 160 -3.22 8.13 0.81
CA ARG A 160 -3.96 8.89 1.85
C ARG A 160 -3.15 9.95 2.61
N GLY A 161 -2.62 10.93 1.89
CA GLY A 161 -1.80 11.98 2.49
C GLY A 161 -0.38 11.51 2.84
N SER A 162 0.04 10.34 2.36
CA SER A 162 1.39 9.83 2.55
C SER A 162 2.10 9.71 1.21
N VAL A 163 3.37 10.11 1.19
CA VAL A 163 4.32 9.78 0.14
C VAL A 163 5.20 8.66 0.65
N ILE A 164 5.37 7.62 -0.16
CA ILE A 164 6.12 6.43 0.19
C ILE A 164 7.22 6.25 -0.85
N PHE A 165 8.45 6.12 -0.41
CA PHE A 165 9.56 5.65 -1.23
C PHE A 165 9.85 4.18 -0.92
N GLU A 166 9.92 3.37 -1.96
CA GLU A 166 10.45 2.01 -1.92
C GLU A 166 11.85 2.02 -2.52
N GLU A 167 12.85 1.61 -1.74
CA GLU A 167 14.20 1.42 -2.22
C GLU A 167 14.25 0.19 -3.13
N TRP A 168 14.54 0.38 -4.42
CA TRP A 168 14.73 -0.74 -5.36
C TRP A 168 16.21 -1.07 -5.51
N GLU A 169 17.06 -0.06 -5.72
CA GLU A 169 18.51 -0.21 -5.83
C GLU A 169 19.19 0.99 -5.18
N ALA A 170 19.57 0.92 -3.91
CA ALA A 170 20.30 2.00 -3.25
C ALA A 170 21.81 1.93 -3.52
N ASP A 171 22.39 3.07 -3.87
CA ASP A 171 23.85 3.26 -3.89
C ASP A 171 24.39 3.45 -2.47
N ARG A 172 23.59 4.08 -1.58
CA ARG A 172 23.86 4.26 -0.15
C ARG A 172 22.58 4.57 0.62
N GLU A 173 22.63 4.37 1.93
CA GLU A 173 21.57 4.76 2.86
C GLU A 173 21.27 6.26 2.79
N PRO A 174 20.00 6.68 2.97
CA PRO A 174 19.65 8.09 3.03
C PRO A 174 20.32 8.79 4.22
N VAL A 175 20.87 9.98 3.98
CA VAL A 175 21.58 10.77 5.01
C VAL A 175 20.84 12.07 5.31
N PRO A 176 20.70 12.50 6.58
CA PRO A 176 20.15 13.81 6.89
C PRO A 176 20.98 14.92 6.25
N VAL A 177 20.31 15.90 5.64
CA VAL A 177 20.96 17.11 5.13
C VAL A 177 21.29 18.01 6.32
N GLU A 178 22.57 18.38 6.48
CA GLU A 178 22.96 19.34 7.51
C GLU A 178 22.23 20.66 7.31
N LYS A 179 21.59 21.15 8.37
CA LYS A 179 21.08 22.52 8.39
C LYS A 179 22.28 23.44 8.59
N GLY A 180 22.71 24.12 7.52
CA GLY A 180 23.59 25.28 7.61
C GLY A 180 22.96 26.44 8.39
#